data_AF-A0A1R3G339-F1
#
_entry.id   AF-A0A1R3G339-F1
#
_cell.length_a   1.000
_cell.length_b   1.000
_cell.length_c   1.000
_cell.angle_alpha   90.00
_cell.angle_beta   90.00
_cell.angle_gamma   90.00
#
_symmetry.space_group_name_H-M   'P 1'
#
loop_
_entity.id
_entity.type
_entity.pdbx_description
1 polymer ?
#
loop_
_entity_poly.entity_id
_entity_poly.type
_entity_poly.pdbx_seq_one_letter_code
_entity_poly.pdbx_strand_id
1 'polypeptide(L)'
;MSQSSRKAFGLPEKHKDYVVRAQAFHKKQKEETLRKIEKLTAVLHSVDNFPSSKHIYYAEDRQEARQFQLPSSEHSVPTPSDDIPHHIKRKVAASYRELEARKSRLKLEKIYADMCLKKELQKKDRKRKLCEDELKSPTSNPVYKWRSERKR
;
A
#
# COMPACT_ATOMS: atom_id res chain seq x y z
N MET A 1 -29.89 -16.68 -35.77
CA MET A 1 -28.55 -16.34 -36.30
C MET A 1 -27.67 -17.58 -36.21
N SER A 2 -27.24 -18.17 -37.32
CA SER A 2 -26.46 -19.42 -37.29
C SER A 2 -25.04 -19.17 -36.75
N GLN A 3 -24.42 -20.16 -36.10
CA GLN A 3 -23.04 -20.04 -35.58
C GLN A 3 -22.01 -19.71 -36.69
N SER A 4 -22.33 -19.99 -37.95
CA SER A 4 -21.44 -19.76 -39.10
C SER A 4 -21.19 -18.27 -39.36
N SER A 5 -22.17 -17.39 -39.13
CA SER A 5 -22.04 -15.95 -39.36
C SER A 5 -21.30 -15.18 -38.25
N ARG A 6 -20.87 -15.86 -37.18
CA ARG A 6 -20.06 -15.27 -36.10
C ARG A 6 -18.57 -15.62 -36.15
N LYS A 7 -18.10 -16.35 -37.16
CA LYS A 7 -16.68 -16.70 -37.31
C LYS A 7 -15.74 -15.49 -37.29
N ALA A 8 -16.20 -14.31 -37.74
CA ALA A 8 -15.45 -13.06 -37.72
C ALA A 8 -15.08 -12.57 -36.29
N PHE A 9 -15.83 -12.97 -35.26
CA PHE A 9 -15.62 -12.54 -33.86
C PHE A 9 -14.74 -13.50 -33.06
N GLY A 10 -14.17 -14.53 -33.71
CA GLY A 10 -13.33 -15.53 -33.06
C GLY A 10 -14.10 -16.55 -32.22
N LEU A 11 -13.37 -17.24 -31.34
CA LEU A 11 -13.93 -18.31 -30.50
C LEU A 11 -14.82 -17.72 -29.40
N PRO A 12 -16.01 -18.31 -29.14
CA PRO A 12 -16.89 -17.85 -28.09
C PRO A 12 -16.31 -18.14 -26.70
N GLU A 13 -16.12 -17.08 -25.92
CA GLU A 13 -15.62 -17.13 -24.54
C GLU A 13 -16.52 -17.99 -23.65
N LYS A 14 -15.92 -18.92 -22.91
CA LYS A 14 -16.60 -19.75 -21.91
C LYS A 14 -16.29 -19.25 -20.50
N HIS A 15 -17.00 -19.79 -19.50
CA HIS A 15 -16.84 -19.36 -18.11
C HIS A 15 -15.39 -19.48 -17.60
N LYS A 16 -14.67 -20.53 -18.00
CA LYS A 16 -13.25 -20.71 -17.66
C LYS A 16 -12.40 -19.56 -18.20
N ASP A 17 -12.62 -19.17 -19.44
CA ASP A 17 -11.90 -18.07 -20.11
C ASP A 17 -12.20 -16.72 -19.43
N TYR A 18 -13.47 -16.50 -19.06
CA TYR A 18 -13.90 -15.33 -18.31
C TYR A 18 -13.22 -15.20 -16.96
N VAL A 19 -13.13 -16.29 -16.20
CA VAL A 19 -12.47 -16.28 -14.88
C VAL A 19 -11.00 -15.90 -15.03
N VAL A 20 -10.29 -16.48 -16.01
CA VAL A 20 -8.88 -16.14 -16.28
C VAL A 20 -8.74 -14.67 -16.67
N ARG A 21 -9.61 -14.16 -17.55
CA ARG A 21 -9.59 -12.76 -17.97
C ARG A 21 -9.88 -11.79 -16.82
N ALA A 22 -10.86 -12.12 -15.97
CA ALA A 22 -11.21 -11.31 -14.80
C ALA A 22 -10.07 -11.26 -13.77
N GLN A 23 -9.41 -12.39 -13.50
CA GLN A 23 -8.25 -12.45 -12.62
C GLN A 23 -7.08 -11.62 -13.18
N ALA A 24 -6.78 -11.73 -14.48
CA ALA A 24 -5.75 -10.94 -15.13
C ALA A 24 -6.05 -9.43 -15.05
N PHE A 25 -7.32 -9.05 -15.26
CA PHE A 25 -7.76 -7.67 -15.13
C PHE A 25 -7.55 -7.14 -13.70
N HIS A 26 -8.01 -7.86 -12.68
CA HIS A 26 -7.83 -7.44 -11.28
C HIS A 26 -6.35 -7.35 -10.88
N LYS A 27 -5.51 -8.29 -11.33
CA LYS A 27 -4.06 -8.25 -11.12
C LYS A 27 -3.46 -6.98 -11.73
N LYS A 28 -3.79 -6.67 -12.98
CA LYS A 28 -3.33 -5.45 -13.67
C LYS A 28 -3.80 -4.19 -12.95
N GLN A 29 -5.05 -4.16 -12.49
CA GLN A 29 -5.58 -3.03 -11.70
C GLN A 29 -4.77 -2.81 -10.41
N LYS A 30 -4.42 -3.89 -9.71
CA LYS A 30 -3.58 -3.82 -8.50
C LYS A 30 -2.17 -3.31 -8.78
N GLU A 31 -1.55 -3.78 -9.85
CA GLU A 31 -0.21 -3.29 -10.24
C GLU A 31 -0.24 -1.80 -10.59
N GLU A 32 -1.29 -1.35 -11.28
CA GLU A 32 -1.46 0.07 -11.60
C GLU A 32 -1.68 0.94 -10.34
N THR A 33 -2.44 0.45 -9.35
CA THR A 33 -2.62 1.20 -8.09
C THR A 33 -1.33 1.30 -7.29
N LEU A 34 -0.53 0.24 -7.25
CA LEU A 34 0.79 0.26 -6.62
C LEU A 34 1.73 1.25 -7.31
N ARG A 35 1.81 1.23 -8.65
CA ARG A 35 2.61 2.20 -9.42
C ARG A 35 2.17 3.64 -9.16
N LYS A 36 0.86 3.90 -9.02
CA LYS A 36 0.35 5.24 -8.68
C LYS A 36 0.73 5.67 -7.28
N ILE A 37 0.66 4.76 -6.30
CA ILE A 37 1.09 5.05 -4.92
C ILE A 37 2.58 5.36 -4.89
N GLU A 38 3.41 4.56 -5.56
CA GLU A 38 4.86 4.77 -5.65
C GLU A 38 5.18 6.15 -6.25
N LYS A 39 4.57 6.50 -7.38
CA LYS A 39 4.72 7.82 -8.00
C LYS A 39 4.31 8.96 -7.08
N LEU A 40 3.13 8.88 -6.46
CA LEU A 40 2.68 9.92 -5.52
C LEU A 40 3.59 10.01 -4.29
N THR A 41 4.05 8.88 -3.78
CA THR A 41 4.95 8.84 -2.63
C THR A 41 6.28 9.50 -2.98
N ALA A 42 6.85 9.20 -4.15
CA ALA A 42 8.10 9.81 -4.61
C ALA A 42 7.99 11.32 -4.78
N VAL A 43 6.87 11.82 -5.32
CA VAL A 43 6.62 13.27 -5.49
C VAL A 43 6.45 13.98 -4.15
N LEU A 44 5.83 13.34 -3.15
CA LEU A 44 5.59 13.93 -1.83
C LEU A 44 6.74 13.80 -0.83
N HIS A 45 7.72 12.91 -1.09
CA HIS A 45 8.77 12.56 -0.12
C HIS A 45 9.67 13.74 0.30
N SER A 46 9.66 14.85 -0.44
CA SER A 46 10.52 16.03 -0.21
C SER A 46 9.79 17.26 0.34
N VAL A 47 8.46 17.24 0.48
CA VAL A 47 7.70 18.46 0.83
C VAL A 47 7.38 18.55 2.33
N ASP A 48 7.04 17.45 3.01
CA ASP A 48 6.62 17.50 4.43
C ASP A 48 7.33 16.51 5.37
N ASN A 49 8.10 15.56 4.85
CA ASN A 49 8.96 14.73 5.69
C ASN A 49 10.28 15.45 5.96
N PHE A 50 10.20 16.58 6.67
CA PHE A 50 11.41 17.08 7.35
C PHE A 50 11.84 15.97 8.30
N PRO A 51 13.06 15.44 8.18
CA PRO A 51 13.52 14.48 9.14
C PRO A 51 13.39 15.17 10.50
N SER A 52 12.62 14.60 11.42
CA SER A 52 12.59 15.04 12.83
C SER A 52 13.94 14.76 13.53
N SER A 53 15.00 14.56 12.74
CA SER A 53 16.36 14.44 13.18
C SER A 53 16.72 15.70 13.92
N LYS A 54 17.21 15.50 15.13
CA LYS A 54 17.74 16.59 15.95
C LYS A 54 18.96 17.13 15.20
N HIS A 55 18.85 18.31 14.61
CA HIS A 55 20.00 19.01 14.05
C HIS A 55 20.93 19.39 15.21
N ILE A 56 22.13 18.82 15.21
CA ILE A 56 23.17 19.11 16.21
C ILE A 56 24.07 20.18 15.61
N TYR A 57 24.18 21.31 16.30
CA TYR A 57 25.11 22.38 15.97
C TYR A 57 26.34 22.28 16.88
N TYR A 58 27.52 22.41 16.29
CA TYR A 58 28.76 22.59 17.04
C TYR A 58 29.04 24.09 17.12
N ALA A 59 29.43 24.56 18.31
CA ALA A 59 29.84 25.93 18.55
C ALA A 59 31.28 25.90 19.05
N GLU A 60 32.11 26.82 18.58
CA GLU A 60 33.51 26.96 18.98
C GLU A 60 33.59 27.53 20.39
N ASP A 61 32.67 28.44 20.75
CA ASP A 61 32.65 29.14 22.03
C ASP A 61 31.32 29.06 22.79
N ARG A 62 31.40 29.22 24.13
CA ARG A 62 30.22 29.26 25.02
C ARG A 62 29.26 30.41 24.68
N GLN A 63 29.78 31.54 24.18
CA GLN A 63 28.95 32.68 23.80
C GLN A 63 28.17 32.38 22.52
N GLU A 64 28.79 31.71 21.56
CA GLU A 64 28.19 31.28 20.30
C GLU A 64 27.08 30.24 20.55
N ALA A 65 27.32 29.27 21.46
CA ALA A 65 26.29 28.32 21.89
C ALA A 65 25.04 29.00 22.48
N ARG A 66 25.20 30.15 23.16
CA ARG A 66 24.05 30.94 23.66
C ARG A 66 23.29 31.63 22.54
N GLN A 67 23.98 32.12 21.50
CA GLN A 67 23.33 32.75 20.35
C GLN A 67 22.44 31.76 19.59
N PHE A 68 22.88 30.51 19.44
CA PHE A 68 22.06 29.44 18.84
C PHE A 68 20.87 29.00 19.70
N GLN A 69 20.92 29.19 21.02
CA GLN A 69 19.82 28.85 21.93
C GLN A 69 18.76 29.96 22.03
N LEU A 70 19.15 31.20 21.77
CA LEU A 70 18.20 32.31 21.77
C LEU A 70 17.27 32.16 20.55
N PRO A 71 15.94 32.26 20.73
CA PRO A 71 15.06 32.43 19.59
C PRO A 71 15.43 33.76 18.94
N SER A 72 16.11 33.70 17.79
CA SER A 72 16.45 34.87 16.99
C SER A 72 15.15 35.58 16.60
N SER A 73 14.77 36.62 17.35
CA SER A 73 13.51 37.34 17.13
C SER A 73 13.45 38.09 15.80
N GLU A 74 14.60 38.22 15.11
CA GLU A 74 14.69 38.83 13.77
C GLU A 74 14.98 37.81 12.65
N HIS A 75 15.11 36.54 13.00
CA HIS A 75 15.15 35.42 12.06
C HIS A 75 14.10 34.38 12.45
N SER A 76 12.84 34.80 12.61
CA SER A 76 11.76 33.90 12.20
C SER A 76 11.89 33.77 10.68
N VAL A 77 12.83 32.94 10.21
CA VAL A 77 12.83 32.50 8.82
C VAL A 77 11.40 31.97 8.65
N PRO A 78 10.56 32.59 7.80
CA PRO A 78 9.24 32.04 7.54
C PRO A 78 9.46 30.59 7.26
N THR A 79 8.75 29.70 7.98
CA THR A 79 8.90 28.29 7.63
C THR A 79 8.61 28.22 6.14
N PRO A 80 9.38 27.48 5.32
CA PRO A 80 9.16 27.48 3.87
C PRO A 80 7.69 27.20 3.51
N SER A 81 6.96 26.55 4.42
CA SER A 81 5.50 26.38 4.45
C SER A 81 4.69 27.69 4.47
N ASP A 82 5.05 28.70 5.26
CA ASP A 82 4.26 29.92 5.44
C ASP A 82 4.16 30.75 4.15
N ASP A 83 5.23 30.79 3.35
CA ASP A 83 5.33 31.57 2.10
C ASP A 83 4.81 30.84 0.84
N ILE A 84 4.29 29.61 0.97
CA ILE A 84 3.75 28.87 -0.18
C ILE A 84 2.36 29.41 -0.56
N PRO A 85 2.12 29.77 -1.84
CA PRO A 85 0.80 30.13 -2.33
C PRO A 85 -0.29 29.10 -2.00
N HIS A 86 -1.46 29.57 -1.56
CA HIS A 86 -2.57 28.72 -1.11
C HIS A 86 -2.98 27.63 -2.12
N HIS A 87 -2.95 27.94 -3.42
CA HIS A 87 -3.33 26.98 -4.46
C HIS A 87 -2.36 25.78 -4.53
N ILE A 88 -1.09 25.97 -4.18
CA ILE A 88 -0.09 24.89 -4.09
C ILE A 88 -0.36 24.07 -2.83
N LYS A 89 -0.54 24.72 -1.67
CA LYS A 89 -0.93 24.04 -0.40
C LYS A 89 -2.15 23.14 -0.60
N ARG A 90 -3.18 23.66 -1.29
CA ARG A 90 -4.40 22.92 -1.63
C ARG A 90 -4.13 21.69 -2.51
N LYS A 91 -3.32 21.84 -3.57
CA LYS A 91 -2.95 20.72 -4.46
C LYS A 91 -2.19 19.64 -3.71
N VAL A 92 -1.20 20.04 -2.90
CA VAL A 92 -0.40 19.13 -2.06
C VAL A 92 -1.31 18.36 -1.10
N ALA A 93 -2.18 19.07 -0.36
CA ALA A 93 -3.14 18.44 0.54
C ALA A 93 -4.08 17.45 -0.18
N ALA A 94 -4.54 17.78 -1.40
CA ALA A 94 -5.34 16.87 -2.21
C ALA A 94 -4.56 15.60 -2.59
N SER A 95 -3.28 15.73 -2.98
CA SER A 95 -2.41 14.59 -3.29
C SER A 95 -2.20 13.67 -2.08
N TYR A 96 -2.05 14.21 -0.87
CA TYR A 96 -1.98 13.39 0.35
C TYR A 96 -3.25 12.60 0.61
N ARG A 97 -4.42 13.25 0.52
CA ARG A 97 -5.72 12.56 0.66
C ARG A 97 -5.87 11.44 -0.35
N GLU A 98 -5.43 11.67 -1.58
CA GLU A 98 -5.48 10.70 -2.66
C GLU A 98 -4.56 9.50 -2.41
N LEU A 99 -3.33 9.75 -1.94
CA LEU A 99 -2.36 8.73 -1.55
C LEU A 99 -2.91 7.87 -0.40
N GLU A 100 -3.48 8.50 0.62
CA GLU A 100 -4.09 7.81 1.76
C GLU A 100 -5.29 6.97 1.33
N ALA A 101 -6.19 7.51 0.50
CA ALA A 101 -7.33 6.77 -0.02
C ALA A 101 -6.88 5.51 -0.81
N ARG A 102 -5.82 5.62 -1.61
CA ARG A 102 -5.25 4.48 -2.33
C ARG A 102 -4.63 3.43 -1.40
N LYS A 103 -3.87 3.86 -0.38
CA LYS A 103 -3.32 2.95 0.63
C LYS A 103 -4.43 2.23 1.40
N SER A 104 -5.48 2.95 1.77
CA SER A 104 -6.67 2.40 2.43
C SER A 104 -7.38 1.34 1.56
N ARG A 105 -7.45 1.55 0.25
CA ARG A 105 -8.01 0.54 -0.67
C ARG A 105 -7.19 -0.76 -0.70
N LEU A 106 -5.87 -0.68 -0.68
CA LEU A 106 -5.02 -1.88 -0.57
C LEU A 106 -5.20 -2.60 0.76
N LYS A 107 -5.44 -1.86 1.85
CA LYS A 107 -5.75 -2.45 3.16
C LYS A 107 -7.03 -3.29 3.13
N LEU A 108 -8.06 -2.86 2.40
CA LEU A 108 -9.29 -3.64 2.22
C LEU A 108 -9.05 -4.98 1.52
N GLU A 109 -8.14 -5.02 0.54
CA GLU A 109 -7.77 -6.27 -0.14
C GLU A 109 -7.13 -7.27 0.84
N LYS A 110 -6.24 -6.79 1.72
CA LYS A 110 -5.66 -7.62 2.79
C LYS A 110 -6.74 -8.18 3.72
N ILE A 111 -7.67 -7.33 4.16
CA ILE A 111 -8.80 -7.75 5.01
C ILE A 111 -9.65 -8.80 4.30
N TYR A 112 -9.91 -8.65 3.00
CA TYR A 112 -10.65 -9.63 2.23
C TYR A 112 -9.94 -10.99 2.19
N ALA A 113 -8.62 -11.02 1.95
CA ALA A 113 -7.83 -12.25 1.97
C ALA A 113 -7.89 -12.93 3.35
N ASP A 114 -7.72 -12.16 4.43
CA ASP A 114 -7.82 -12.67 5.81
C ASP A 114 -9.22 -13.21 6.11
N MET A 115 -10.27 -12.53 5.66
CA MET A 115 -11.65 -12.97 5.82
C MET A 115 -11.96 -14.24 5.03
N CYS A 116 -11.43 -14.37 3.82
CA CYS A 116 -11.58 -15.57 2.99
C CYS A 116 -10.96 -16.78 3.71
N LEU A 117 -9.72 -16.64 4.19
CA LEU A 117 -9.02 -17.66 4.97
C LEU A 117 -9.83 -18.06 6.21
N LYS A 118 -10.35 -17.09 6.98
CA LYS A 118 -11.20 -17.37 8.15
C LYS A 118 -12.43 -18.19 7.79
N LYS A 119 -13.12 -17.86 6.69
CA LYS A 119 -14.28 -18.61 6.21
C LYS A 119 -13.91 -20.03 5.79
N GLU A 120 -12.78 -20.21 5.12
CA GLU A 120 -12.28 -21.54 4.77
C GLU A 120 -11.94 -22.39 6.00
N LEU A 121 -11.39 -21.75 7.04
CA LEU A 121 -11.15 -22.42 8.31
C LEU A 121 -12.48 -22.80 9.01
N GLN A 122 -13.53 -22.00 8.92
CA GLN A 122 -14.81 -22.35 9.54
C GLN A 122 -15.50 -23.57 8.89
N LYS A 123 -15.12 -23.96 7.67
CA LYS A 123 -15.68 -25.15 7.02
C LYS A 123 -15.30 -26.41 7.80
N LYS A 124 -16.23 -27.37 7.85
CA LYS A 124 -16.02 -28.70 8.43
C LYS A 124 -15.15 -29.55 7.50
N ASP A 125 -13.87 -29.20 7.40
CA ASP A 125 -12.86 -29.88 6.59
C ASP A 125 -11.76 -30.50 7.48
N ARG A 126 -11.09 -31.57 7.01
CA ARG A 126 -9.95 -32.20 7.70
C ARG A 126 -8.67 -31.39 7.52
N LYS A 127 -8.51 -30.37 8.35
CA LYS A 127 -7.34 -29.47 8.40
C LYS A 127 -6.55 -29.70 9.69
N ARG A 128 -5.24 -29.45 9.65
CA ARG A 128 -4.36 -29.42 10.83
C ARG A 128 -3.56 -28.12 10.87
N LYS A 129 -3.36 -27.57 12.08
CA LYS A 129 -2.42 -26.47 12.32
C LYS A 129 -1.01 -27.04 12.34
N LEU A 130 -0.10 -26.45 11.58
CA LEU A 130 1.32 -26.83 11.58
C LEU A 130 2.01 -26.24 12.81
N CYS A 131 2.90 -27.01 13.43
CA CYS A 131 3.78 -26.51 14.49
C CYS A 131 4.97 -25.76 13.89
N GLU A 132 5.64 -24.94 14.70
CA GLU A 132 6.81 -24.15 14.27
C GLU A 132 7.94 -25.04 13.74
N ASP A 133 8.13 -26.24 14.32
CA ASP A 133 9.16 -27.21 13.91
C ASP A 133 8.92 -27.83 12.52
N GLU A 134 7.68 -27.87 12.04
CA GLU A 134 7.35 -28.36 10.69
C GLU A 134 7.58 -27.26 9.62
N LEU A 135 7.82 -26.01 10.03
CA LEU A 135 8.00 -24.88 9.12
C LEU A 135 9.48 -24.69 8.78
N LYS A 136 9.80 -24.66 7.48
CA LYS A 136 11.15 -24.30 7.02
C LYS A 136 11.56 -22.86 7.37
N SER A 137 10.57 -21.99 7.60
CA SER A 137 10.77 -20.61 8.02
C SER A 137 9.76 -20.29 9.14
N PRO A 138 10.23 -20.02 10.37
CA PRO A 138 9.34 -19.72 11.48
C PRO A 138 8.54 -18.45 11.15
N THR A 139 7.22 -18.58 11.17
CA THR A 139 6.29 -17.47 10.89
C THR A 139 5.47 -17.21 12.15
N SER A 140 5.38 -15.95 12.58
CA SER A 140 4.60 -15.55 13.77
C SER A 140 3.11 -15.92 13.66
N ASN A 141 2.59 -16.06 12.44
CA ASN A 141 1.21 -16.41 12.19
C ASN A 141 1.03 -17.92 12.02
N PRO A 142 -0.08 -18.50 12.53
CA PRO A 142 -0.36 -19.92 12.42
C PRO A 142 -0.59 -20.34 10.96
N VAL A 143 0.04 -21.44 10.54
CA VAL A 143 -0.11 -22.01 9.19
C VAL A 143 -0.97 -23.28 9.25
N TYR A 144 -1.87 -23.44 8.27
CA TYR A 144 -2.77 -24.58 8.19
C TYR A 144 -2.50 -25.43 6.94
N LYS A 145 -2.56 -26.75 7.10
CA LYS A 145 -2.46 -27.71 6.01
C LYS A 145 -3.75 -28.52 5.92
N TRP A 146 -4.37 -28.53 4.73
CA TRP A 146 -5.50 -29.39 4.42
C TRP A 146 -5.01 -30.78 3.98
N ARG A 147 -5.70 -31.85 4.41
CA ARG A 147 -5.45 -33.19 3.88
C ARG A 147 -5.93 -33.26 2.42
N SER A 148 -5.16 -33.91 1.56
CA SER A 148 -5.52 -34.15 0.16
C SER A 148 -6.62 -35.21 0.06
N GLU A 149 -7.87 -34.81 0.27
CA GLU A 149 -9.05 -35.65 0.11
C GLU A 149 -9.89 -35.07 -1.03
N ARG A 150 -10.29 -35.90 -2.00
CA ARG A 150 -11.15 -35.45 -3.10
C ARG A 150 -12.52 -35.07 -2.52
N LYS A 151 -13.01 -33.88 -2.85
CA LYS A 151 -14.42 -33.53 -2.63
C LYS A 151 -15.24 -34.58 -3.41
N ARG A 152 -16.01 -35.39 -2.68
CA ARG A 152 -16.92 -36.39 -3.24
C ARG A 152 -18.20 -35.71 -3.73
#